data_AF-W7ETT0-F1
#
_entry.id   AF-W7ETT0-F1
#
_cell.length_a   1.000
_cell.length_b   1.000
_cell.length_c   1.000
_cell.angle_alpha   90.00
_cell.angle_beta   90.00
_cell.angle_gamma   90.00
#
_symmetry.space_group_name_H-M   'P 1'
#
loop_
_entity.id
_entity.type
_entity.pdbx_description
1 polymer ?
#
loop_
_entity_poly.entity_id
_entity_poly.type
_entity_poly.pdbx_seq_one_letter_code
_entity_poly.pdbx_strand_id
1 'polypeptide(L)'
;MLKEFVKNVNVRNHRYISFYSLRNQSRLNDIDDETYNMLKSYKNKNDINLSLVHNIMPTYMKEYLSIDLNRNIFVNNKNIENLEYIALNSFNLQKKYWGCLISNVSLNNNKSIDDYFFIKLYGHFLKKECKILRINYCLEQNIENNVSNDIMQNLYNIINIKNRNEPNYDEIQKISNDFNPDIIYFDESNNPYNIDYDRFIKGLKNKNNKIHNKPIIITNMNNKANLISQNLINSPFTHSDIVFTYFNENFRAHNSFVIFYKKGYKCVNTDGHIIEYDYEKKLKYAFDDIYLNNIFFSFFTSFKLMKNEEFKEYVKQIKENTYILYKYINRKYFHIQYSQNNSFFNLNPSSCTFNIQEFYLLCNKLNIYFDILKDKSSNQKSFNIGTNNLTSLGLLTHDIKNVAEFFNESVVLYFYLKEKSKLTNMSFIQYIEDNSSASDIYSLAVDISSFISSYPSPYTNE
;
A
#
# COMPACT_ATOMS: atom_id res chain seq x y z
N MET A 1 10.67 -1.81 69.96
CA MET A 1 9.42 -1.13 69.56
C MET A 1 9.13 -1.08 68.03
N LEU A 2 9.81 -1.87 67.19
CA LEU A 2 9.45 -2.05 65.75
C LEU A 2 9.32 -3.54 65.33
N LYS A 3 9.60 -4.49 66.23
CA LYS A 3 9.45 -5.94 66.00
C LYS A 3 8.16 -6.55 66.60
N GLU A 4 7.37 -5.77 67.32
CA GLU A 4 6.06 -6.19 67.85
C GLU A 4 4.88 -5.73 66.96
N PHE A 5 5.12 -4.89 65.96
CA PHE A 5 4.09 -4.45 65.00
C PHE A 5 3.85 -5.42 63.84
N VAL A 6 4.60 -6.52 63.75
CA VAL A 6 4.49 -7.48 62.63
C VAL A 6 3.68 -8.74 63.00
N LYS A 7 3.26 -8.92 64.25
CA LYS A 7 2.57 -10.15 64.70
C LYS A 7 1.04 -10.16 64.60
N ASN A 8 0.40 -9.10 64.11
CA ASN A 8 -1.05 -9.02 63.93
C ASN A 8 -1.46 -8.61 62.51
N VAL A 9 -0.82 -9.16 61.47
CA VAL A 9 -1.43 -9.15 60.13
C VAL A 9 -2.21 -10.45 60.00
N ASN A 10 -3.51 -10.40 60.31
CA ASN A 10 -4.45 -11.42 59.89
C ASN A 10 -4.34 -11.55 58.36
N VAL A 11 -3.69 -12.60 57.87
CA VAL A 11 -3.68 -12.94 56.45
C VAL A 11 -5.11 -13.37 56.12
N ARG A 12 -5.93 -12.40 55.70
CA ARG A 12 -7.24 -12.68 55.13
C ARG A 12 -7.02 -13.62 53.95
N ASN A 13 -7.58 -14.83 53.97
CA ASN A 13 -7.61 -15.71 52.81
C ASN A 13 -8.25 -14.96 51.64
N HIS A 14 -7.42 -14.37 50.77
CA HIS A 14 -7.89 -13.69 49.58
C HIS A 14 -8.36 -14.79 48.62
N ARG A 15 -9.67 -14.85 48.37
CA ARG A 15 -10.20 -15.63 47.24
C ARG A 15 -9.72 -14.92 45.97
N TYR A 16 -8.88 -15.58 45.19
CA TYR A 16 -8.50 -15.14 43.85
C TYR A 16 -9.04 -16.12 42.83
N ILE A 17 -9.44 -15.61 41.67
CA ILE A 17 -9.75 -16.44 40.51
C ILE A 17 -8.42 -16.95 39.96
N SER A 18 -8.26 -18.26 39.80
CA SER A 18 -7.00 -18.82 39.31
C SER A 18 -6.77 -18.44 37.83
N PHE A 19 -5.52 -18.29 37.42
CA PHE A 19 -5.17 -18.08 36.01
C PHE A 19 -5.72 -19.17 35.09
N TYR A 20 -5.80 -20.41 35.59
CA TYR A 20 -6.41 -21.53 34.89
C TYR A 20 -7.93 -21.34 34.69
N SER A 21 -8.63 -20.85 35.71
CA SER A 21 -10.06 -20.54 35.62
C SER A 21 -10.34 -19.38 34.67
N LEU A 22 -9.43 -18.41 34.58
CA LEU A 22 -9.51 -17.30 33.62
C LEU A 22 -9.05 -17.68 32.21
N ARG A 23 -8.38 -18.82 32.04
CA ARG A 23 -7.80 -19.29 30.76
C ARG A 23 -6.81 -18.30 30.11
N ASN A 24 -6.21 -17.41 30.90
CA ASN A 24 -5.30 -16.36 30.39
C ASN A 24 -4.05 -16.89 29.66
N GLN A 25 -3.73 -18.18 29.79
CA GLN A 25 -2.59 -18.84 29.16
C GLN A 25 -2.99 -19.93 28.16
N SER A 26 -4.29 -20.19 27.99
CA SER A 26 -4.79 -21.20 27.06
C SER A 26 -4.62 -20.73 25.61
N ARG A 27 -4.29 -21.64 24.69
CA ARG A 27 -4.22 -21.32 23.26
C ARG A 27 -5.64 -21.25 22.69
N LEU A 28 -5.81 -20.57 21.55
CA LEU A 28 -7.12 -20.49 20.90
C LEU A 28 -7.69 -21.88 20.60
N ASN A 29 -6.87 -22.81 20.13
CA ASN A 29 -7.30 -24.19 19.86
C ASN A 29 -7.81 -24.89 21.14
N ASP A 30 -7.21 -24.62 22.31
CA ASP A 30 -7.64 -25.26 23.56
C ASP A 30 -8.99 -24.72 24.08
N ILE A 31 -9.41 -23.54 23.59
CA ILE A 31 -10.63 -22.85 24.03
C ILE A 31 -11.76 -23.03 23.01
N ASP A 32 -11.43 -22.98 21.72
CA ASP A 32 -12.37 -22.90 20.60
C ASP A 32 -11.76 -23.52 19.34
N ASP A 33 -11.85 -24.86 19.27
CA ASP A 33 -11.41 -25.65 18.12
C ASP A 33 -12.19 -25.29 16.83
N GLU A 34 -13.47 -24.93 16.94
CA GLU A 34 -14.31 -24.58 15.79
C GLU A 34 -13.79 -23.30 15.12
N THR A 35 -13.61 -22.23 15.89
CA THR A 35 -13.04 -20.97 15.39
C THR A 35 -11.60 -21.16 14.91
N TYR A 36 -10.80 -21.98 15.60
CA TYR A 36 -9.43 -22.28 15.15
C TYR A 36 -9.42 -22.98 13.78
N ASN A 37 -10.29 -23.97 13.57
CA ASN A 37 -10.43 -24.68 12.30
C ASN A 37 -10.98 -23.77 11.20
N MET A 38 -11.94 -22.89 11.52
CA MET A 38 -12.41 -21.87 10.60
C MET A 38 -11.25 -20.94 10.18
N LEU A 39 -10.48 -20.40 11.13
CA LEU A 39 -9.31 -19.55 10.83
C LEU A 39 -8.28 -20.27 9.95
N LYS A 40 -8.05 -21.57 10.17
CA LYS A 40 -7.11 -22.37 9.37
C LYS A 40 -7.53 -22.42 7.89
N SER A 41 -8.83 -22.37 7.59
CA SER A 41 -9.34 -22.34 6.21
C SER A 41 -9.04 -21.03 5.47
N TYR A 42 -8.92 -19.92 6.20
CA TYR A 42 -8.63 -18.57 5.68
C TYR A 42 -7.14 -18.20 5.75
N LYS A 43 -6.28 -19.06 6.30
CA LYS A 43 -4.84 -18.81 6.30
C LYS A 43 -4.33 -18.79 4.86
N ASN A 44 -3.37 -17.89 4.62
CA ASN A 44 -2.60 -17.89 3.38
C ASN A 44 -2.04 -19.28 3.14
N LYS A 45 -2.10 -19.72 1.89
CA LYS A 45 -1.59 -21.02 1.45
C LYS A 45 -0.35 -20.78 0.60
N ASN A 46 0.12 -21.83 -0.03
CA ASN A 46 1.10 -21.73 -1.09
C ASN A 46 0.36 -21.37 -2.37
N ASP A 47 0.26 -20.06 -2.65
CA ASP A 47 -0.45 -19.49 -3.80
C ASP A 47 0.44 -18.60 -4.65
N ILE A 48 0.07 -18.42 -5.93
CA ILE A 48 0.69 -17.41 -6.80
C ILE A 48 0.07 -16.05 -6.45
N ASN A 49 0.73 -15.30 -5.58
CA ASN A 49 0.28 -13.97 -5.19
C ASN A 49 1.00 -12.88 -5.98
N LEU A 50 0.25 -12.25 -6.90
CA LEU A 50 0.68 -11.14 -7.75
C LEU A 50 0.19 -9.76 -7.25
N SER A 51 -0.34 -9.70 -6.03
CA SER A 51 -0.75 -8.45 -5.37
C SER A 51 0.42 -7.48 -5.23
N LEU A 52 0.13 -6.19 -5.35
CA LEU A 52 1.10 -5.14 -5.10
C LEU A 52 1.24 -4.86 -3.60
N VAL A 53 0.15 -4.97 -2.87
CA VAL A 53 0.05 -4.53 -1.47
C VAL A 53 0.29 -5.68 -0.51
N HIS A 54 -0.22 -6.87 -0.82
CA HIS A 54 -0.17 -8.02 0.08
C HIS A 54 1.10 -8.84 -0.14
N ASN A 55 1.90 -8.97 0.92
CA ASN A 55 3.15 -9.72 0.91
C ASN A 55 3.29 -10.53 2.21
N ILE A 56 4.37 -11.29 2.36
CA ILE A 56 4.61 -12.18 3.49
C ILE A 56 5.04 -11.35 4.70
N MET A 57 4.21 -11.37 5.75
CA MET A 57 4.57 -10.81 7.05
C MET A 57 5.62 -11.68 7.74
N PRO A 58 6.83 -11.17 8.03
CA PRO A 58 7.87 -11.92 8.70
C PRO A 58 7.48 -12.36 10.13
N THR A 59 8.06 -13.45 10.62
CA THR A 59 7.77 -14.01 11.96
C THR A 59 8.00 -13.01 13.09
N TYR A 60 9.13 -12.32 13.09
CA TYR A 60 9.45 -11.29 14.09
C TYR A 60 8.46 -10.11 14.07
N MET A 61 7.82 -9.81 12.92
CA MET A 61 6.76 -8.80 12.87
C MET A 61 5.48 -9.29 13.54
N LYS A 62 5.15 -10.58 13.39
CA LYS A 62 4.04 -11.21 14.12
C LYS A 62 4.30 -11.21 15.62
N GLU A 63 5.55 -11.41 16.04
CA GLU A 63 5.95 -11.30 17.46
C GLU A 63 5.63 -9.92 18.02
N TYR A 64 6.01 -8.83 17.34
CA TYR A 64 5.66 -7.47 17.77
C TYR A 64 4.16 -7.32 18.01
N LEU A 65 3.32 -7.79 17.09
CA LEU A 65 1.86 -7.66 17.18
C LEU A 65 1.27 -8.46 18.34
N SER A 66 1.94 -9.54 18.76
CA SER A 66 1.50 -10.39 19.88
C SER A 66 1.87 -9.88 21.26
N ILE A 67 2.79 -8.90 21.37
CA ILE A 67 3.25 -8.37 22.65
C ILE A 67 2.14 -7.53 23.30
N ASP A 68 1.84 -7.81 24.57
CA ASP A 68 0.90 -7.02 25.37
C ASP A 68 1.61 -5.82 26.03
N LEU A 69 1.53 -4.65 25.38
CA LEU A 69 2.11 -3.41 25.89
C LEU A 69 1.16 -2.67 26.83
N ASN A 70 1.72 -2.01 27.84
CA ASN A 70 0.96 -1.13 28.73
C ASN A 70 0.49 0.13 27.99
N ARG A 71 -0.79 0.17 27.62
CA ARG A 71 -1.41 1.25 26.86
C ARG A 71 -1.51 2.59 27.59
N ASN A 72 -1.29 2.61 28.90
CA ASN A 72 -1.34 3.83 29.71
C ASN A 72 -0.02 4.63 29.67
N ILE A 73 1.02 4.10 29.03
CA ILE A 73 2.34 4.74 28.95
C ILE A 73 2.45 5.49 27.63
N PHE A 74 2.95 6.73 27.68
CA PHE A 74 3.32 7.49 26.48
C PHE A 74 4.70 7.10 25.98
N VAL A 75 4.89 7.17 24.66
CA VAL A 75 6.20 6.95 24.06
C VAL A 75 7.14 8.09 24.45
N ASN A 76 8.36 7.75 24.85
CA ASN A 76 9.41 8.74 25.15
C ASN A 76 9.74 9.55 23.87
N ASN A 77 9.74 10.88 23.98
CA ASN A 77 10.11 11.80 22.89
C ASN A 77 11.45 11.45 22.24
N LYS A 78 12.43 10.99 23.02
CA LYS A 78 13.74 10.56 22.48
C LYS A 78 13.59 9.39 21.50
N ASN A 79 12.68 8.46 21.76
CA ASN A 79 12.43 7.33 20.87
C ASN A 79 11.72 7.81 19.59
N ILE A 80 10.79 8.76 19.70
CA ILE A 80 10.11 9.36 18.54
C ILE A 80 11.13 10.06 17.63
N GLU A 81 12.01 10.89 18.20
CA GLU A 81 13.07 11.58 17.46
C GLU A 81 14.08 10.62 16.81
N ASN A 82 14.42 9.53 17.51
CA ASN A 82 15.28 8.49 16.96
C ASN A 82 14.61 7.80 15.76
N LEU A 83 13.32 7.49 15.87
CA LEU A 83 12.57 6.87 14.79
C LEU A 83 12.45 7.80 13.57
N GLU A 84 12.15 9.08 13.80
CA GLU A 84 12.15 10.13 12.77
C GLU A 84 13.49 10.17 12.04
N TYR A 85 14.60 10.19 12.78
CA TYR A 85 15.95 10.19 12.20
C TYR A 85 16.24 8.93 11.37
N ILE A 86 15.86 7.76 11.87
CA ILE A 86 16.06 6.49 11.16
C ILE A 86 15.24 6.48 9.86
N ALA A 87 13.98 6.93 9.90
CA ALA A 87 13.09 7.02 8.75
C ALA A 87 13.65 7.96 7.68
N LEU A 88 14.04 9.18 8.05
CA LEU A 88 14.65 10.16 7.14
C LEU A 88 15.90 9.59 6.46
N ASN A 89 16.79 8.98 7.24
CA ASN A 89 18.00 8.38 6.69
C ASN A 89 17.71 7.20 5.75
N SER A 90 16.60 6.47 5.94
CA SER A 90 16.22 5.35 5.05
C SER A 90 15.79 5.82 3.66
N PHE A 91 15.48 7.10 3.50
CA PHE A 91 15.18 7.75 2.23
C PHE A 91 16.25 8.78 1.82
N ASN A 92 17.44 8.72 2.44
CA ASN A 92 18.55 9.64 2.20
C ASN A 92 18.21 11.14 2.42
N LEU A 93 17.34 11.41 3.40
CA LEU A 93 16.89 12.77 3.74
C LEU A 93 17.64 13.33 4.95
N GLN A 94 17.99 14.61 4.87
CA GLN A 94 18.64 15.32 5.97
C GLN A 94 17.61 15.96 6.90
N LYS A 95 17.72 15.70 8.21
CA LYS A 95 16.85 16.26 9.28
C LYS A 95 16.73 17.79 9.27
N LYS A 96 17.74 18.49 8.75
CA LYS A 96 17.73 19.96 8.60
C LYS A 96 16.62 20.45 7.66
N TYR A 97 16.34 19.68 6.60
CA TYR A 97 15.44 20.07 5.52
C TYR A 97 14.14 19.26 5.49
N TRP A 98 14.08 18.16 6.23
CA TRP A 98 12.96 17.24 6.24
C TRP A 98 12.62 16.78 7.65
N GLY A 99 11.32 16.65 7.91
CA GLY A 99 10.78 15.91 9.04
C GLY A 99 10.01 14.69 8.60
N CYS A 100 9.71 13.82 9.56
CA CYS A 100 8.91 12.63 9.35
C CYS A 100 7.89 12.48 10.49
N LEU A 101 6.66 12.10 10.13
CA LEU A 101 5.59 11.73 11.05
C LEU A 101 5.14 10.32 10.68
N ILE A 102 5.08 9.45 11.69
CA ILE A 102 4.61 8.07 11.55
C ILE A 102 3.31 7.98 12.33
N SER A 103 2.24 7.56 11.69
CA SER A 103 0.97 7.43 12.38
C SER A 103 0.72 6.02 12.86
N ASN A 104 0.07 5.93 14.01
CA ASN A 104 -0.33 4.67 14.62
C ASN A 104 -1.71 4.19 14.13
N VAL A 105 -2.37 4.92 13.22
CA VAL A 105 -3.66 4.50 12.68
C VAL A 105 -3.43 3.39 11.67
N SER A 106 -3.80 2.17 12.07
CA SER A 106 -3.91 1.03 11.17
C SER A 106 -5.06 1.28 10.21
N LEU A 107 -4.78 1.42 8.92
CA LEU A 107 -5.84 1.40 7.91
C LEU A 107 -6.22 -0.05 7.60
N ASN A 108 -7.52 -0.31 7.67
CA ASN A 108 -8.14 -1.36 6.85
C ASN A 108 -8.45 -0.73 5.49
N ASN A 109 -8.27 -1.47 4.40
CA ASN A 109 -8.53 -1.06 3.01
C ASN A 109 -10.03 -0.73 2.78
N ASN A 110 -10.50 0.37 3.35
CA ASN A 110 -11.86 0.90 3.32
C ASN A 110 -11.82 2.35 2.84
N LYS A 111 -12.56 2.65 1.78
CA LYS A 111 -12.63 3.97 1.11
C LYS A 111 -12.90 5.14 2.08
N SER A 112 -13.69 4.90 3.13
CA SER A 112 -14.01 5.90 4.16
C SER A 112 -12.80 6.36 4.98
N ILE A 113 -11.78 5.51 5.11
CA ILE A 113 -10.58 5.80 5.90
C ILE A 113 -9.58 6.62 5.06
N ASP A 114 -9.54 6.39 3.74
CA ASP A 114 -8.77 7.23 2.82
C ASP A 114 -9.33 8.67 2.76
N ASP A 115 -10.65 8.82 2.69
CA ASP A 115 -11.30 10.13 2.74
C ASP A 115 -10.98 10.85 4.06
N TYR A 116 -11.04 10.15 5.19
CA TYR A 116 -10.66 10.72 6.49
C TYR A 116 -9.20 11.16 6.53
N PHE A 117 -8.29 10.35 5.98
CA PHE A 117 -6.87 10.69 5.87
C PHE A 117 -6.67 11.97 5.05
N PHE A 118 -7.30 12.06 3.87
CA PHE A 118 -7.19 13.25 3.01
C PHE A 118 -7.83 14.50 3.63
N ILE A 119 -8.95 14.36 4.35
CA ILE A 119 -9.54 15.47 5.12
C ILE A 119 -8.54 15.98 6.16
N LYS A 120 -7.90 15.09 6.92
CA LYS A 120 -6.87 15.48 7.90
C LYS A 120 -5.66 16.13 7.25
N LEU A 121 -5.18 15.52 6.16
CA LEU A 121 -4.01 15.97 5.42
C LEU A 121 -4.24 17.37 4.85
N TYR A 122 -5.34 17.60 4.13
CA TYR A 122 -5.60 18.90 3.49
C TYR A 122 -6.19 19.94 4.44
N GLY A 123 -7.00 19.52 5.42
CA GLY A 123 -7.79 20.40 6.28
C GLY A 123 -7.00 21.44 7.06
N HIS A 124 -5.73 21.15 7.35
CA HIS A 124 -4.84 22.07 8.07
C HIS A 124 -4.03 22.99 7.15
N PHE A 125 -4.00 22.69 5.85
CA PHE A 125 -3.35 23.53 4.84
C PHE A 125 -4.33 24.45 4.14
N LEU A 126 -5.59 24.03 3.99
CA LEU A 126 -6.57 24.69 3.13
C LEU A 126 -7.78 25.22 3.89
N LYS A 127 -8.28 26.36 3.44
CA LYS A 127 -9.62 26.83 3.77
C LYS A 127 -10.64 26.09 2.89
N LYS A 128 -11.93 26.15 3.26
CA LYS A 128 -13.02 25.70 2.38
C LYS A 128 -12.90 26.43 1.02
N GLU A 129 -13.23 25.75 -0.07
CA GLU A 129 -13.16 26.24 -1.46
C GLU A 129 -11.76 26.37 -2.11
N CYS A 130 -10.70 25.98 -1.41
CA CYS A 130 -9.38 25.87 -2.04
C CYS A 130 -9.37 24.88 -3.21
N LYS A 131 -8.46 25.12 -4.16
CA LYS A 131 -8.36 24.39 -5.42
C LYS A 131 -7.34 23.25 -5.31
N ILE A 132 -7.76 22.03 -5.59
CA ILE A 132 -6.91 20.83 -5.55
C ILE A 132 -6.88 20.20 -6.94
N LEU A 133 -5.69 20.06 -7.51
CA LEU A 133 -5.47 19.28 -8.73
C LEU A 133 -4.94 17.91 -8.34
N ARG A 134 -5.72 16.85 -8.57
CA ARG A 134 -5.29 15.46 -8.35
C ARG A 134 -4.88 14.84 -9.67
N ILE A 135 -3.71 14.23 -9.70
CA ILE A 135 -3.16 13.53 -10.87
C ILE A 135 -2.97 12.08 -10.45
N ASN A 136 -3.73 11.17 -11.07
CA ASN A 136 -3.67 9.75 -10.77
C ASN A 136 -3.70 8.90 -12.04
N TYR A 137 -3.26 7.65 -11.89
CA TYR A 137 -3.44 6.62 -12.91
C TYR A 137 -4.72 5.84 -12.63
N CYS A 138 -5.65 5.83 -13.59
CA CYS A 138 -7.00 5.32 -13.39
C CYS A 138 -7.15 3.89 -13.93
N LEU A 139 -7.62 3.00 -13.05
CA LEU A 139 -7.93 1.61 -13.38
C LEU A 139 -9.37 1.42 -13.90
N GLU A 140 -10.24 2.42 -13.75
CA GLU A 140 -11.67 2.38 -14.08
C GLU A 140 -12.01 3.08 -15.41
N GLN A 141 -13.18 2.76 -15.96
CA GLN A 141 -13.81 3.55 -17.01
C GLN A 141 -14.49 4.80 -16.40
N ASN A 142 -14.25 5.97 -17.01
CA ASN A 142 -14.96 7.21 -16.69
C ASN A 142 -16.42 7.00 -17.10
N ILE A 143 -17.31 6.89 -16.13
CA ILE A 143 -18.73 7.14 -16.34
C ILE A 143 -18.90 8.63 -16.04
N GLU A 144 -19.20 9.43 -17.06
CA GLU A 144 -19.41 10.88 -16.93
C GLU A 144 -20.56 11.24 -15.98
N ASN A 145 -21.37 10.26 -15.56
CA ASN A 145 -22.64 10.45 -14.86
C ASN A 145 -22.71 9.90 -13.43
N ASN A 146 -21.62 9.40 -12.86
CA ASN A 146 -21.67 9.07 -11.44
C ASN A 146 -21.27 10.30 -10.65
N VAL A 147 -22.28 10.98 -10.08
CA VAL A 147 -22.12 11.88 -8.94
C VAL A 147 -21.40 11.07 -7.86
N SER A 148 -20.08 11.13 -7.85
CA SER A 148 -19.31 10.59 -6.74
C SER A 148 -19.72 11.43 -5.55
N ASN A 149 -20.39 10.82 -4.56
CA ASN A 149 -20.55 11.37 -3.22
C ASN A 149 -19.18 11.43 -2.52
N ASP A 150 -18.20 12.05 -3.19
CA ASP A 150 -16.88 12.29 -2.68
C ASP A 150 -17.00 13.48 -1.75
N ILE A 151 -16.94 13.20 -0.44
CA ILE A 151 -17.01 14.21 0.63
C ILE A 151 -16.01 15.34 0.35
N MET A 152 -14.90 15.03 -0.31
CA MET A 152 -13.87 15.99 -0.66
C MET A 152 -14.30 16.99 -1.72
N GLN A 153 -15.11 16.59 -2.71
CA GLN A 153 -15.63 17.50 -3.73
C GLN A 153 -16.66 18.48 -3.16
N ASN A 154 -17.30 18.12 -2.03
CA ASN A 154 -18.19 19.04 -1.31
C ASN A 154 -17.42 20.08 -0.47
N LEU A 155 -16.16 19.82 -0.12
CA LEU A 155 -15.34 20.69 0.73
C LEU A 155 -14.37 21.58 -0.07
N TYR A 156 -13.88 21.07 -1.20
CA TYR A 156 -12.84 21.70 -2.01
C TYR A 156 -13.21 21.68 -3.49
N ASN A 157 -12.66 22.62 -4.26
CA ASN A 157 -12.78 22.59 -5.71
C ASN A 157 -11.71 21.63 -6.25
N ILE A 158 -12.11 20.45 -6.73
CA ILE A 158 -11.18 19.37 -7.12
C ILE A 158 -11.29 19.09 -8.62
N ILE A 159 -10.16 19.17 -9.32
CA ILE A 159 -10.02 18.61 -10.67
C ILE A 159 -9.20 17.32 -10.59
N ASN A 160 -9.75 16.24 -11.14
CA ASN A 160 -9.10 14.94 -11.22
C ASN A 160 -8.62 14.67 -12.64
N ILE A 161 -7.30 14.68 -12.85
CA ILE A 161 -6.67 14.21 -14.08
C ILE A 161 -6.43 12.71 -13.94
N LYS A 162 -7.22 11.93 -14.70
CA LYS A 162 -7.20 10.47 -14.73
C LYS A 162 -6.43 9.96 -15.94
N ASN A 163 -5.13 9.71 -15.77
CA ASN A 163 -4.30 9.13 -16.83
C ASN A 163 -4.62 7.64 -17.02
N ARG A 164 -4.66 7.17 -18.27
CA ARG A 164 -4.78 5.74 -18.62
C ARG A 164 -3.63 5.21 -19.45
N ASN A 165 -2.81 6.10 -19.96
CA ASN A 165 -1.60 5.83 -20.72
C ASN A 165 -0.47 6.63 -20.06
N GLU A 166 0.68 6.69 -20.73
CA GLU A 166 1.77 7.56 -20.32
C GLU A 166 1.26 9.00 -20.08
N PRO A 167 1.56 9.63 -18.94
CA PRO A 167 1.08 10.97 -18.61
C PRO A 167 1.48 12.02 -19.68
N ASN A 168 0.50 12.74 -20.20
CA ASN A 168 0.73 13.86 -21.11
C ASN A 168 1.07 15.14 -20.34
N TYR A 169 2.36 15.35 -20.04
CA TYR A 169 2.82 16.49 -19.23
C TYR A 169 2.35 17.85 -19.75
N ASP A 170 2.26 18.04 -21.07
CA ASP A 170 1.89 19.32 -21.66
C ASP A 170 0.41 19.65 -21.42
N GLU A 171 -0.45 18.63 -21.46
CA GLU A 171 -1.88 18.77 -21.15
C GLU A 171 -2.10 19.00 -19.65
N ILE A 172 -1.42 18.21 -18.81
CA ILE A 172 -1.49 18.37 -17.34
C ILE A 172 -1.03 19.79 -16.95
N GLN A 173 0.03 20.29 -17.58
CA GLN A 173 0.53 21.64 -17.36
C GLN A 173 -0.47 22.72 -17.81
N LYS A 174 -1.13 22.56 -18.96
CA LYS A 174 -2.18 23.48 -19.42
C LYS A 174 -3.33 23.54 -18.40
N ILE A 175 -3.88 22.39 -18.02
CA ILE A 175 -4.96 22.28 -17.03
C ILE A 175 -4.52 22.91 -15.70
N SER A 176 -3.31 22.63 -15.23
CA SER A 176 -2.79 23.20 -13.98
C SER A 176 -2.68 24.73 -14.04
N ASN A 177 -2.19 25.28 -15.15
CA ASN A 177 -2.06 26.73 -15.32
C ASN A 177 -3.42 27.43 -15.40
N ASP A 178 -4.41 26.83 -16.06
CA ASP A 178 -5.74 27.39 -16.20
C ASP A 178 -6.53 27.30 -14.89
N PHE A 179 -6.38 26.18 -14.17
CA PHE A 179 -7.05 25.97 -12.89
C PHE A 179 -6.43 26.79 -11.76
N ASN A 180 -5.11 26.98 -11.79
CA ASN A 180 -4.30 27.64 -10.74
C ASN A 180 -4.56 27.03 -9.34
N PRO A 181 -4.14 25.77 -9.10
CA PRO A 181 -4.41 25.05 -7.87
C PRO A 181 -3.61 25.60 -6.66
N ASP A 182 -4.16 25.42 -5.47
CA ASP A 182 -3.47 25.60 -4.20
C ASP A 182 -2.68 24.34 -3.79
N ILE A 183 -3.18 23.16 -4.17
CA ILE A 183 -2.51 21.87 -3.98
C ILE A 183 -2.44 21.10 -5.29
N ILE A 184 -1.28 20.53 -5.59
CA ILE A 184 -1.12 19.51 -6.61
C ILE A 184 -0.82 18.19 -5.91
N TYR A 185 -1.70 17.22 -6.08
CA TYR A 185 -1.58 15.88 -5.51
C TYR A 185 -1.22 14.87 -6.60
N PHE A 186 -0.08 14.22 -6.44
CA PHE A 186 0.38 13.11 -7.28
C PHE A 186 0.12 11.79 -6.57
N ASP A 187 -0.66 10.92 -7.19
CA ASP A 187 -0.82 9.54 -6.75
C ASP A 187 -0.08 8.58 -7.69
N GLU A 188 1.05 8.06 -7.22
CA GLU A 188 1.83 7.08 -7.96
C GLU A 188 1.45 5.63 -7.64
N SER A 189 0.50 5.40 -6.73
CA SER A 189 0.17 4.05 -6.25
C SER A 189 -0.16 3.08 -7.39
N ASN A 190 -0.90 3.54 -8.40
CA ASN A 190 -1.30 2.72 -9.54
C ASN A 190 -0.53 3.04 -10.82
N ASN A 191 0.44 3.95 -10.79
CA ASN A 191 1.10 4.45 -12.01
C ASN A 191 2.22 3.49 -12.47
N PRO A 192 2.05 2.79 -13.61
CA PRO A 192 3.08 1.89 -14.13
C PRO A 192 4.28 2.63 -14.72
N TYR A 193 4.20 3.96 -14.89
CA TYR A 193 5.28 4.82 -15.38
C TYR A 193 5.98 5.58 -14.26
N ASN A 194 7.26 5.85 -14.40
CA ASN A 194 8.01 6.74 -13.51
C ASN A 194 7.76 8.20 -13.92
N ILE A 195 7.20 9.02 -13.02
CA ILE A 195 6.93 10.43 -13.30
C ILE A 195 8.24 11.22 -13.42
N ASP A 196 8.35 12.02 -14.48
CA ASP A 196 9.36 13.06 -14.63
C ASP A 196 8.87 14.34 -13.94
N TYR A 197 9.14 14.41 -12.64
CA TYR A 197 8.78 15.56 -11.82
C TYR A 197 9.47 16.84 -12.30
N ASP A 198 10.71 16.74 -12.78
CA ASP A 198 11.46 17.90 -13.28
C ASP A 198 10.75 18.56 -14.47
N ARG A 199 10.31 17.74 -15.43
CA ARG A 199 9.54 18.23 -16.59
C ARG A 199 8.25 18.90 -16.15
N PHE A 200 7.52 18.27 -15.23
CA PHE A 200 6.27 18.82 -14.74
C PHE A 200 6.47 20.18 -14.03
N ILE A 201 7.42 20.25 -13.11
CA ILE A 201 7.67 21.43 -12.28
C ILE A 201 8.22 22.58 -13.11
N LYS A 202 9.10 22.32 -14.09
CA LYS A 202 9.57 23.34 -15.04
C LYS A 202 8.43 23.98 -15.81
N GLY A 203 7.36 23.21 -16.07
CA GLY A 203 6.17 23.68 -16.75
C GLY A 203 5.26 24.57 -15.88
N LEU A 204 5.26 24.38 -14.57
CA LEU A 204 4.47 25.18 -13.61
C LEU A 204 5.02 26.60 -13.37
N LYS A 205 6.01 27.05 -14.16
CA LYS A 205 6.67 28.34 -13.97
C LYS A 205 5.66 29.51 -13.99
N ASN A 206 5.37 29.99 -12.78
CA ASN A 206 5.26 31.39 -12.37
C ASN A 206 4.78 32.38 -13.46
N LYS A 207 3.46 32.43 -13.75
CA LYS A 207 2.89 33.65 -14.35
C LYS A 207 2.91 34.84 -13.38
N ASN A 208 3.06 34.59 -12.08
CA ASN A 208 3.26 35.61 -11.08
C ASN A 208 4.59 35.35 -10.40
N ASN A 209 5.54 36.29 -10.48
CA ASN A 209 6.77 36.37 -9.67
C ASN A 209 6.46 36.56 -8.16
N LYS A 210 5.42 35.90 -7.65
CA LYS A 210 5.07 35.86 -6.23
C LYS A 210 5.53 34.51 -5.71
N ILE A 211 6.71 34.52 -5.12
CA ILE A 211 7.27 33.43 -4.30
C ILE A 211 6.22 32.91 -3.27
N HIS A 212 5.22 33.74 -2.93
CA HIS A 212 4.14 33.46 -1.97
C HIS A 212 2.97 32.60 -2.46
N ASN A 213 2.81 32.36 -3.77
CA ASN A 213 1.63 31.66 -4.32
C ASN A 213 1.98 30.38 -5.12
N LYS A 214 3.03 29.65 -4.73
CA LYS A 214 3.27 28.32 -5.31
C LYS A 214 2.32 27.28 -4.70
N PRO A 215 1.76 26.36 -5.51
CA PRO A 215 0.96 25.25 -4.98
C PRO A 215 1.81 24.38 -4.05
N ILE A 216 1.18 23.83 -3.01
CA ILE A 216 1.79 22.78 -2.19
C ILE A 216 1.75 21.48 -3.00
N ILE A 217 2.90 20.83 -3.13
CA ILE A 217 3.00 19.59 -3.89
C ILE A 217 3.03 18.41 -2.92
N ILE A 218 2.05 17.53 -3.06
CA ILE A 218 1.87 16.35 -2.23
C ILE A 218 2.01 15.12 -3.10
N THR A 219 2.86 14.16 -2.72
CA THR A 219 3.06 12.93 -3.48
C THR A 219 2.80 11.70 -2.62
N ASN A 220 1.93 10.82 -3.09
CA ASN A 220 1.79 9.45 -2.60
C ASN A 220 2.68 8.52 -3.42
N MET A 221 3.70 7.93 -2.80
CA MET A 221 4.67 7.05 -3.46
C MET A 221 4.47 5.56 -3.14
N ASN A 222 3.32 5.16 -2.58
CA ASN A 222 3.03 3.84 -1.99
C ASN A 222 3.76 2.63 -2.63
N ASN A 223 3.32 2.19 -3.82
CA ASN A 223 3.83 0.98 -4.47
C ASN A 223 5.25 1.13 -5.06
N LYS A 224 5.85 2.32 -4.92
CA LYS A 224 7.18 2.67 -5.45
C LYS A 224 8.19 3.00 -4.35
N ALA A 225 7.74 3.21 -3.12
CA ALA A 225 8.58 3.69 -2.04
C ALA A 225 9.75 2.74 -1.70
N ASN A 226 9.60 1.43 -1.91
CA ASN A 226 10.71 0.47 -1.79
C ASN A 226 11.84 0.78 -2.79
N LEU A 227 11.49 0.97 -4.06
CA LEU A 227 12.45 1.31 -5.12
C LEU A 227 13.13 2.66 -4.85
N ILE A 228 12.35 3.64 -4.40
CA ILE A 228 12.83 4.99 -4.06
C ILE A 228 13.80 4.91 -2.88
N SER A 229 13.49 4.16 -1.82
CA SER A 229 14.35 3.99 -0.64
C SER A 229 15.73 3.42 -1.01
N GLN A 230 15.79 2.59 -2.06
CA GLN A 230 17.02 1.96 -2.55
C GLN A 230 17.68 2.72 -3.71
N ASN A 231 17.21 3.94 -4.03
CA ASN A 231 17.68 4.78 -5.13
C ASN A 231 17.63 4.08 -6.51
N LEU A 232 16.64 3.22 -6.76
CA LEU A 232 16.49 2.49 -8.02
C LEU A 232 15.66 3.24 -9.06
N ILE A 233 14.84 4.20 -8.62
CA ILE A 233 14.06 5.11 -9.46
C ILE A 233 14.13 6.54 -8.89
N ASN A 234 13.67 7.51 -9.68
CA ASN A 234 13.67 8.92 -9.28
C ASN A 234 12.85 9.17 -8.02
N SER A 235 13.39 10.02 -7.16
CA SER A 235 12.78 10.38 -5.88
C SER A 235 11.87 11.61 -6.02
N PRO A 236 10.66 11.61 -5.42
CA PRO A 236 9.78 12.77 -5.41
C PRO A 236 10.24 13.88 -4.44
N PHE A 237 11.14 13.57 -3.49
CA PHE A 237 11.53 14.50 -2.43
C PHE A 237 12.16 15.80 -2.93
N THR A 238 12.75 15.83 -4.12
CA THR A 238 13.33 17.07 -4.68
C THR A 238 12.27 18.07 -5.11
N HIS A 239 11.07 17.60 -5.47
CA HIS A 239 10.01 18.40 -6.10
C HIS A 239 8.80 18.61 -5.21
N SER A 240 8.52 17.65 -4.32
CA SER A 240 7.35 17.66 -3.46
C SER A 240 7.63 18.38 -2.14
N ASP A 241 6.60 18.97 -1.55
CA ASP A 241 6.65 19.60 -0.23
C ASP A 241 6.30 18.61 0.88
N ILE A 242 5.38 17.69 0.57
CA ILE A 242 4.97 16.59 1.42
C ILE A 242 5.00 15.32 0.58
N VAL A 243 5.58 14.26 1.12
CA VAL A 243 5.60 12.93 0.50
C VAL A 243 5.10 11.93 1.53
N PHE A 244 4.16 11.08 1.16
CA PHE A 244 3.74 10.00 2.05
C PHE A 244 3.69 8.66 1.32
N THR A 245 3.71 7.60 2.11
CA THR A 245 3.60 6.23 1.65
C THR A 245 2.92 5.39 2.72
N TYR A 246 2.25 4.33 2.29
CA TYR A 246 1.80 3.29 3.21
C TYR A 246 2.93 2.28 3.36
N PHE A 247 3.33 2.05 4.59
CA PHE A 247 4.18 0.94 4.96
C PHE A 247 3.29 -0.28 5.11
N ASN A 248 3.72 -1.40 4.55
CA ASN A 248 3.04 -2.69 4.56
C ASN A 248 4.09 -3.80 4.55
N GLU A 249 3.69 -5.03 4.26
CA GLU A 249 4.56 -6.20 4.27
C GLU A 249 5.72 -6.08 3.26
N ASN A 250 5.59 -5.27 2.21
CA ASN A 250 6.71 -4.99 1.29
C ASN A 250 7.87 -4.24 1.96
N PHE A 251 7.58 -3.45 3.00
CA PHE A 251 8.57 -2.80 3.85
C PHE A 251 8.95 -3.66 5.07
N ARG A 252 8.46 -4.91 5.13
CA ARG A 252 8.52 -5.75 6.33
C ARG A 252 7.95 -5.00 7.52
N ALA A 253 6.81 -4.35 7.33
CA ALA A 253 6.15 -3.50 8.33
C ALA A 253 4.66 -3.84 8.41
N HIS A 254 4.01 -3.39 9.48
CA HIS A 254 2.55 -3.43 9.57
C HIS A 254 1.94 -2.21 8.84
N ASN A 255 0.71 -2.38 8.34
CA ASN A 255 -0.06 -1.34 7.66
C ASN A 255 -0.17 -0.06 8.50
N SER A 256 0.49 1.00 8.03
CA SER A 256 0.51 2.35 8.61
C SER A 256 1.05 3.36 7.59
N PHE A 257 0.81 4.66 7.79
CA PHE A 257 1.33 5.71 6.93
C PHE A 257 2.53 6.43 7.53
N VAL A 258 3.48 6.75 6.65
CA VAL A 258 4.66 7.56 6.95
C VAL A 258 4.59 8.81 6.09
N ILE A 259 4.61 9.98 6.73
CA ILE A 259 4.50 11.29 6.10
C ILE A 259 5.80 12.05 6.30
N PHE A 260 6.47 12.36 5.21
CA PHE A 260 7.63 13.23 5.15
C PHE A 260 7.21 14.63 4.71
N TYR A 261 7.84 15.64 5.28
CA TYR A 261 7.49 17.03 4.99
C TYR A 261 8.72 17.94 5.09
N LYS A 262 8.78 18.99 4.27
CA LYS A 262 9.87 19.98 4.31
C LYS A 262 9.90 20.74 5.64
N LYS A 263 11.12 21.03 6.09
CA LYS A 263 11.47 21.85 7.27
C LYS A 263 12.44 22.96 6.86
N GLY A 264 12.53 23.99 7.70
CA GLY A 264 13.47 25.09 7.55
C GLY A 264 12.96 26.19 6.61
N TYR A 265 13.88 26.81 5.88
CA TYR A 265 13.62 27.99 5.04
C TYR A 265 12.68 27.69 3.88
N LYS A 266 11.61 28.47 3.75
CA LYS A 266 10.65 28.42 2.63
C LYS A 266 10.89 29.56 1.65
N CYS A 267 10.83 30.80 2.13
CA CYS A 267 11.00 32.00 1.30
C CYS A 267 11.31 33.24 2.14
N VAL A 268 11.68 34.33 1.47
CA VAL A 268 11.68 35.68 2.06
C VAL A 268 10.41 36.41 1.63
N ASN A 269 9.76 37.08 2.57
CA ASN A 269 8.57 37.89 2.29
C ASN A 269 8.92 39.19 1.56
N THR A 270 7.91 39.92 1.10
CA THR A 270 8.12 41.22 0.43
C THR A 270 8.82 42.25 1.32
N ASP A 271 8.75 42.06 2.63
CA ASP A 271 9.29 42.95 3.66
C ASP A 271 10.68 42.51 4.14
N GLY A 272 11.28 41.47 3.52
CA GLY A 272 12.61 40.96 3.87
C GLY A 272 12.64 39.96 5.04
N HIS A 273 11.49 39.58 5.61
CA HIS A 273 11.39 38.58 6.67
C HIS A 273 11.49 37.15 6.14
N ILE A 274 12.26 36.34 6.85
CA ILE A 274 12.43 34.92 6.59
C ILE A 274 11.15 34.18 6.99
N ILE A 275 10.53 33.48 6.05
CA ILE A 275 9.41 32.57 6.27
C ILE A 275 9.94 31.13 6.27
N GLU A 276 9.63 30.40 7.34
CA GLU A 276 9.91 28.98 7.47
C GLU A 276 8.68 28.12 7.13
N TYR A 277 8.90 26.84 6.84
CA TYR A 277 7.83 25.87 6.67
C TYR A 277 7.11 25.60 8.00
N ASP A 278 5.78 25.65 7.99
CA ASP A 278 4.91 25.37 9.15
C ASP A 278 4.28 23.96 9.14
N TYR A 279 4.74 23.10 8.22
CA TYR A 279 4.18 21.77 7.98
C TYR A 279 4.26 20.85 9.20
N GLU A 280 5.36 20.91 9.97
CA GLU A 280 5.51 20.10 11.18
C GLU A 280 4.36 20.31 12.16
N LYS A 281 4.08 21.58 12.49
CA LYS A 281 3.05 21.95 13.46
C LYS A 281 1.66 21.51 12.98
N LYS A 282 1.36 21.76 11.70
CA LYS A 282 0.08 21.39 11.08
C LYS A 282 -0.14 19.88 11.03
N LEU A 283 0.88 19.11 10.62
CA LEU A 283 0.79 17.66 10.52
C LEU A 283 0.76 16.99 11.88
N LYS A 284 1.58 17.45 12.84
CA LYS A 284 1.49 16.98 14.23
C LYS A 284 0.09 17.21 14.76
N TYR A 285 -0.44 18.43 14.71
CA TYR A 285 -1.81 18.70 15.16
C TYR A 285 -2.89 17.83 14.47
N ALA A 286 -2.73 17.51 13.19
CA ALA A 286 -3.66 16.66 12.46
C ALA A 286 -3.59 15.17 12.84
N PHE A 287 -2.42 14.68 13.25
CA PHE A 287 -2.11 13.25 13.39
C PHE A 287 -1.50 12.83 14.75
N ASP A 288 -1.32 13.74 15.72
CA ASP A 288 -0.71 13.48 17.04
C ASP A 288 -1.65 12.72 17.97
N ASP A 289 -1.70 11.41 17.80
CA ASP A 289 -2.17 10.46 18.81
C ASP A 289 -1.07 9.39 19.03
N ILE A 290 0.13 9.83 19.47
CA ILE A 290 1.28 8.92 19.68
C ILE A 290 1.15 8.20 21.03
N TYR A 291 0.26 7.23 21.09
CA TYR A 291 0.23 6.23 22.16
C TYR A 291 1.23 5.10 21.90
N LEU A 292 1.66 4.42 22.96
CA LEU A 292 2.50 3.23 22.86
C LEU A 292 1.74 2.13 22.11
N ASN A 293 2.26 1.71 20.95
CA ASN A 293 1.68 0.66 20.11
C ASN A 293 2.78 -0.25 19.57
N ASN A 294 2.48 -1.54 19.42
CA ASN A 294 3.33 -2.55 18.78
C ASN A 294 3.82 -2.09 17.39
N ILE A 295 2.94 -1.42 16.63
CA ILE A 295 3.26 -0.85 15.32
C ILE A 295 4.44 0.13 15.41
N PHE A 296 4.48 1.00 16.42
CA PHE A 296 5.56 1.99 16.60
C PHE A 296 6.94 1.31 16.72
N PHE A 297 7.04 0.24 17.52
CA PHE A 297 8.30 -0.47 17.68
C PHE A 297 8.68 -1.29 16.46
N SER A 298 7.70 -1.82 15.74
CA SER A 298 7.94 -2.56 14.50
C SER A 298 8.72 -1.73 13.47
N PHE A 299 8.44 -0.42 13.39
CA PHE A 299 9.13 0.48 12.46
C PHE A 299 10.64 0.58 12.68
N PHE A 300 11.14 0.51 13.91
CA PHE A 300 12.58 0.49 14.16
C PHE A 300 13.25 -0.67 13.43
N THR A 301 12.63 -1.84 13.48
CA THR A 301 13.12 -3.05 12.83
C THR A 301 12.95 -2.97 11.32
N SER A 302 11.80 -2.50 10.82
CA SER A 302 11.56 -2.32 9.38
C SER A 302 12.60 -1.38 8.75
N PHE A 303 12.78 -0.17 9.29
CA PHE A 303 13.75 0.78 8.75
C PHE A 303 15.20 0.32 8.92
N LYS A 304 15.52 -0.41 9.99
CA LYS A 304 16.85 -1.01 10.15
C LYS A 304 17.12 -2.00 9.02
N LEU A 305 16.19 -2.90 8.74
CA LEU A 305 16.34 -3.90 7.68
C LEU A 305 16.37 -3.29 6.28
N MET A 306 15.61 -2.22 6.05
CA MET A 306 15.63 -1.49 4.76
C MET A 306 17.02 -0.98 4.37
N LYS A 307 17.92 -0.77 5.33
CA LYS A 307 19.28 -0.28 5.07
C LYS A 307 20.28 -1.38 4.77
N ASN A 308 19.92 -2.63 5.02
CA ASN A 308 20.84 -3.74 4.82
C ASN A 308 20.91 -4.15 3.35
N GLU A 309 22.00 -4.82 2.98
CA GLU A 309 22.23 -5.27 1.60
C GLU A 309 21.20 -6.31 1.16
N GLU A 310 20.74 -7.19 2.06
CA GLU A 310 19.75 -8.22 1.73
C GLU A 310 18.40 -7.61 1.32
N PHE A 311 18.02 -6.47 1.91
CA PHE A 311 16.81 -5.76 1.47
C PHE A 311 17.01 -5.11 0.10
N LYS A 312 18.19 -4.55 -0.16
CA LYS A 312 18.51 -3.98 -1.48
C LYS A 312 18.51 -5.05 -2.57
N GLU A 313 19.07 -6.23 -2.29
CA GLU A 313 19.04 -7.40 -3.17
C GLU A 313 17.61 -7.87 -3.42
N TYR A 314 16.80 -7.99 -2.36
CA TYR A 314 15.37 -8.29 -2.47
C TYR A 314 14.64 -7.33 -3.41
N VAL A 315 14.82 -6.01 -3.23
CA VAL A 315 14.15 -5.00 -4.07
C VAL A 315 14.65 -5.05 -5.52
N LYS A 316 15.95 -5.33 -5.76
CA LYS A 316 16.47 -5.57 -7.11
C LYS A 316 15.87 -6.82 -7.74
N GLN A 317 15.74 -7.90 -6.98
CA GLN A 317 15.15 -9.15 -7.45
C GLN A 317 13.67 -8.97 -7.81
N ILE A 318 12.90 -8.20 -7.03
CA ILE A 318 11.51 -7.84 -7.38
C ILE A 318 11.47 -7.21 -8.77
N LYS A 319 12.33 -6.23 -9.03
CA LYS A 319 12.39 -5.52 -10.31
C LYS A 319 12.72 -6.44 -11.48
N GLU A 320 13.69 -7.33 -11.30
CA GLU A 320 14.09 -8.31 -12.30
C GLU A 320 12.98 -9.33 -12.57
N ASN A 321 12.36 -9.86 -11.50
CA ASN A 321 11.23 -10.77 -11.56
C ASN A 321 10.04 -10.12 -12.28
N THR A 322 9.63 -8.90 -11.88
CA THR A 322 8.56 -8.15 -12.55
C THR A 322 8.86 -7.95 -14.04
N TYR A 323 10.10 -7.64 -14.41
CA TYR A 323 10.49 -7.51 -15.81
C TYR A 323 10.34 -8.82 -16.60
N ILE A 324 10.71 -9.96 -16.01
CA ILE A 324 10.51 -11.26 -16.64
C ILE A 324 9.03 -11.59 -16.78
N LEU A 325 8.22 -11.37 -15.74
CA LEU A 325 6.78 -11.57 -15.81
C LEU A 325 6.17 -10.72 -16.93
N TYR A 326 6.51 -9.43 -16.98
CA TYR A 326 6.12 -8.51 -18.06
C TYR A 326 6.50 -9.03 -19.46
N LYS A 327 7.69 -9.63 -19.60
CA LYS A 327 8.22 -10.12 -20.88
C LYS A 327 7.46 -11.34 -21.39
N TYR A 328 7.05 -12.25 -20.51
CA TYR A 328 6.44 -13.54 -20.87
C TYR A 328 4.91 -13.57 -20.84
N ILE A 329 4.25 -12.56 -20.28
CA ILE A 329 2.79 -12.44 -20.43
C ILE A 329 2.43 -12.25 -21.90
N ASN A 330 1.39 -12.99 -22.32
CA ASN A 330 0.96 -13.04 -23.69
C ASN A 330 0.24 -11.74 -24.11
N ARG A 331 0.93 -10.95 -24.94
CA ARG A 331 0.45 -9.66 -25.46
C ARG A 331 -0.75 -9.76 -26.40
N LYS A 332 -1.15 -10.97 -26.81
CA LYS A 332 -2.39 -11.16 -27.58
C LYS A 332 -3.63 -10.82 -26.75
N TYR A 333 -3.57 -11.00 -25.43
CA TYR A 333 -4.70 -10.80 -24.53
C TYR A 333 -4.69 -9.46 -23.82
N PHE A 334 -3.52 -8.78 -23.74
CA PHE A 334 -3.37 -7.54 -22.99
C PHE A 334 -2.51 -6.52 -23.72
N HIS A 335 -2.95 -5.26 -23.65
CA HIS A 335 -2.10 -4.09 -23.80
C HIS A 335 -1.39 -3.83 -22.47
N ILE A 336 -0.09 -4.07 -22.43
CA ILE A 336 0.71 -4.02 -21.22
C ILE A 336 1.41 -2.66 -21.12
N GLN A 337 1.26 -1.99 -19.97
CA GLN A 337 1.92 -0.72 -19.69
C GLN A 337 2.96 -0.90 -18.58
N TYR A 338 4.20 -0.53 -18.86
CA TYR A 338 5.33 -0.72 -17.96
C TYR A 338 6.40 0.34 -18.23
N SER A 339 7.03 0.84 -17.16
CA SER A 339 8.27 1.60 -17.24
C SER A 339 9.44 0.79 -16.72
N GLN A 340 10.60 1.00 -17.32
CA GLN A 340 11.82 0.34 -16.90
C GLN A 340 12.08 0.56 -15.41
N ASN A 341 12.53 -0.50 -14.74
CA ASN A 341 12.86 -0.53 -13.32
C ASN A 341 11.68 -0.40 -12.35
N ASN A 342 10.43 -0.49 -12.82
CA ASN A 342 9.27 -0.49 -11.93
C ASN A 342 9.04 -1.87 -11.29
N SER A 343 8.39 -1.89 -10.13
CA SER A 343 8.08 -3.09 -9.32
C SER A 343 6.78 -3.79 -9.76
N PHE A 344 6.00 -3.13 -10.62
CA PHE A 344 4.77 -3.65 -11.19
C PHE A 344 4.53 -3.14 -12.61
N PHE A 345 3.53 -3.72 -13.28
CA PHE A 345 3.01 -3.22 -14.55
C PHE A 345 1.48 -3.33 -14.58
N ASN A 346 0.87 -2.62 -15.52
CA ASN A 346 -0.57 -2.60 -15.71
C ASN A 346 -0.96 -3.46 -16.91
N LEU A 347 -2.02 -4.27 -16.73
CA LEU A 347 -2.63 -5.09 -17.75
C LEU A 347 -3.99 -4.50 -18.14
N ASN A 348 -4.12 -4.10 -19.40
CA ASN A 348 -5.39 -3.69 -19.99
C ASN A 348 -5.86 -4.78 -20.99
N PRO A 349 -6.96 -5.51 -20.73
CA PRO A 349 -7.45 -6.55 -21.61
C PRO A 349 -7.74 -6.03 -23.03
N SER A 350 -7.27 -6.75 -24.04
CA SER A 350 -7.46 -6.39 -25.45
C SER A 350 -8.86 -6.72 -25.97
N SER A 351 -9.54 -7.71 -25.38
CA SER A 351 -10.89 -8.10 -25.78
C SER A 351 -11.96 -7.42 -24.93
N CYS A 352 -13.02 -6.91 -25.56
CA CYS A 352 -14.20 -6.40 -24.86
C CYS A 352 -14.99 -7.49 -24.11
N THR A 353 -14.79 -8.78 -24.46
CA THR A 353 -15.43 -9.90 -23.77
C THR A 353 -14.77 -10.26 -22.44
N PHE A 354 -13.56 -9.76 -22.21
CA PHE A 354 -12.82 -10.05 -20.98
C PHE A 354 -13.34 -9.20 -19.83
N ASN A 355 -13.80 -9.86 -18.77
CA ASN A 355 -14.23 -9.22 -17.54
C ASN A 355 -13.24 -9.54 -16.41
N ILE A 356 -12.63 -8.50 -15.85
CA ILE A 356 -11.59 -8.62 -14.82
C ILE A 356 -12.12 -9.30 -13.56
N GLN A 357 -13.36 -9.04 -13.16
CA GLN A 357 -13.94 -9.61 -11.94
C GLN A 357 -14.22 -11.10 -12.11
N GLU A 358 -14.72 -11.52 -13.28
CA GLU A 358 -14.89 -12.94 -13.61
C GLU A 358 -13.54 -13.66 -13.64
N PHE A 359 -12.55 -13.05 -14.30
CA PHE A 359 -11.20 -13.60 -14.38
C PHE A 359 -10.55 -13.71 -12.99
N TYR A 360 -10.73 -12.70 -12.14
CA TYR A 360 -10.27 -12.72 -10.74
C TYR A 360 -10.88 -13.88 -9.96
N LEU A 361 -12.19 -14.11 -10.10
CA LEU A 361 -12.85 -15.23 -9.43
C LEU A 361 -12.35 -16.60 -9.92
N LEU A 362 -12.12 -16.75 -11.23
CA LEU A 362 -11.48 -17.94 -11.77
C LEU A 362 -10.06 -18.12 -11.21
N CYS A 363 -9.25 -17.06 -11.22
CA CYS A 363 -7.90 -17.09 -10.68
C CYS A 363 -7.85 -17.49 -9.20
N ASN A 364 -8.80 -17.00 -8.38
CA ASN A 364 -8.90 -17.42 -6.98
C ASN A 364 -9.15 -18.93 -6.83
N LYS A 365 -9.87 -19.57 -7.76
CA LYS A 365 -10.05 -21.03 -7.78
C LYS A 365 -8.78 -21.77 -8.22
N LEU A 366 -7.93 -21.11 -9.00
CA LEU A 366 -6.63 -21.59 -9.44
C LEU A 366 -5.49 -21.28 -8.46
N ASN A 367 -5.77 -20.68 -7.29
CA ASN A 367 -4.77 -20.19 -6.34
C ASN A 367 -3.84 -19.11 -6.94
N ILE A 368 -4.37 -18.26 -7.81
CA ILE A 368 -3.71 -17.04 -8.32
C ILE A 368 -4.46 -15.83 -7.76
N TYR A 369 -3.74 -14.92 -7.11
CA TYR A 369 -4.32 -13.73 -6.48
C TYR A 369 -3.68 -12.46 -7.02
N PHE A 370 -4.48 -11.42 -7.23
CA PHE A 370 -4.04 -10.07 -7.59
C PHE A 370 -5.05 -9.04 -7.09
N ASP A 371 -4.70 -7.75 -7.16
CA ASP A 371 -5.56 -6.70 -6.61
C ASP A 371 -6.64 -6.28 -7.61
N ILE A 372 -7.90 -6.27 -7.16
CA ILE A 372 -9.05 -5.67 -7.86
C ILE A 372 -9.65 -4.53 -7.04
N LEU A 373 -10.36 -3.63 -7.71
CA LEU A 373 -11.11 -2.57 -7.05
C LEU A 373 -12.30 -3.19 -6.29
N LYS A 374 -12.42 -2.85 -5.00
CA LYS A 374 -13.40 -3.48 -4.10
C LYS A 374 -14.85 -3.04 -4.35
N ASP A 375 -15.06 -1.93 -5.03
CA ASP A 375 -16.41 -1.46 -5.36
C ASP A 375 -17.03 -2.41 -6.39
N LYS A 376 -18.05 -3.18 -5.99
CA LYS A 376 -18.78 -4.14 -6.85
C LYS A 376 -19.46 -3.47 -8.06
N SER A 377 -19.60 -2.14 -8.03
CA SER A 377 -20.10 -1.30 -9.12
C SER A 377 -18.99 -0.75 -10.04
N SER A 378 -17.73 -1.09 -9.77
CA SER A 378 -16.60 -0.54 -10.52
C SER A 378 -16.54 -1.14 -11.93
N ASN A 379 -16.54 -0.25 -12.93
CA ASN A 379 -16.21 -0.60 -14.31
C ASN A 379 -14.69 -0.67 -14.47
N GLN A 380 -14.05 -1.60 -13.75
CA GLN A 380 -12.60 -1.78 -13.84
C GLN A 380 -12.22 -2.21 -15.26
N LYS A 381 -11.22 -1.53 -15.84
CA LYS A 381 -10.72 -1.74 -17.20
C LYS A 381 -9.29 -2.24 -17.25
N SER A 382 -8.51 -2.00 -16.21
CA SER A 382 -7.16 -2.54 -16.09
C SER A 382 -6.87 -2.91 -14.65
N PHE A 383 -5.84 -3.71 -14.44
CA PHE A 383 -5.37 -4.10 -13.12
C PHE A 383 -3.85 -4.17 -13.13
N ASN A 384 -3.25 -4.00 -11.95
CA ASN A 384 -1.81 -4.07 -11.79
C ASN A 384 -1.42 -5.42 -11.20
N ILE A 385 -0.27 -5.93 -11.62
CA ILE A 385 0.36 -7.12 -11.05
C ILE A 385 1.85 -6.88 -10.82
N GLY A 386 2.39 -7.54 -9.79
CA GLY A 386 3.80 -7.47 -9.42
C GLY A 386 4.28 -8.78 -8.81
N THR A 387 5.56 -8.86 -8.46
CA THR A 387 6.19 -10.10 -7.96
C THR A 387 6.68 -9.99 -6.52
N ASN A 388 6.17 -9.04 -5.73
CA ASN A 388 6.64 -8.75 -4.37
C ASN A 388 6.59 -9.99 -3.47
N ASN A 389 5.44 -10.67 -3.43
CA ASN A 389 5.21 -11.87 -2.62
C ASN A 389 6.04 -13.06 -3.11
N LEU A 390 6.00 -13.35 -4.41
CA LEU A 390 6.78 -14.43 -5.03
C LEU A 390 8.29 -14.28 -4.78
N THR A 391 8.80 -13.06 -4.83
CA THR A 391 10.21 -12.80 -4.52
C THR A 391 10.51 -13.05 -3.03
N SER A 392 9.56 -12.74 -2.14
CA SER A 392 9.69 -13.06 -0.70
C SER A 392 9.65 -14.57 -0.42
N LEU A 393 9.00 -15.37 -1.27
CA LEU A 393 9.07 -16.84 -1.25
C LEU A 393 10.41 -17.39 -1.77
N GLY A 394 11.24 -16.54 -2.38
CA GLY A 394 12.54 -16.90 -2.94
C GLY A 394 12.53 -17.21 -4.44
N LEU A 395 11.43 -16.96 -5.16
CA LEU A 395 11.39 -17.17 -6.61
C LEU A 395 12.35 -16.21 -7.32
N LEU A 396 13.05 -16.75 -8.32
CA LEU A 396 13.97 -16.02 -9.18
C LEU A 396 13.42 -15.91 -10.61
N THR A 397 14.17 -15.26 -11.48
CA THR A 397 13.76 -14.95 -12.85
C THR A 397 13.31 -16.17 -13.67
N HIS A 398 13.96 -17.33 -13.50
CA HIS A 398 13.58 -18.55 -14.22
C HIS A 398 12.24 -19.12 -13.74
N ASP A 399 11.96 -19.05 -12.44
CA ASP A 399 10.70 -19.48 -11.83
C ASP A 399 9.53 -18.61 -12.28
N ILE A 400 9.78 -17.29 -12.37
CA ILE A 400 8.77 -16.32 -12.81
C ILE A 400 8.33 -16.56 -14.26
N LYS A 401 9.16 -17.19 -15.09
CA LYS A 401 8.73 -17.62 -16.42
C LYS A 401 7.60 -18.64 -16.33
N ASN A 402 7.72 -19.63 -15.44
CA ASN A 402 6.66 -20.63 -15.22
C ASN A 402 5.40 -19.97 -14.65
N VAL A 403 5.55 -18.99 -13.75
CA VAL A 403 4.42 -18.18 -13.24
C VAL A 403 3.71 -17.45 -14.39
N ALA A 404 4.46 -16.88 -15.34
CA ALA A 404 3.88 -16.24 -16.51
C ALA A 404 3.12 -17.24 -17.41
N GLU A 405 3.63 -18.48 -17.54
CA GLU A 405 2.97 -19.56 -18.27
C GLU A 405 1.65 -19.95 -17.61
N PHE A 406 1.61 -20.19 -16.29
CA PHE A 406 0.36 -20.45 -15.56
C PHE A 406 -0.65 -19.30 -15.66
N PHE A 407 -0.18 -18.06 -15.61
CA PHE A 407 -1.05 -16.89 -15.81
C PHE A 407 -1.60 -16.83 -17.24
N ASN A 408 -0.80 -17.17 -18.25
CA ASN A 408 -1.28 -17.22 -19.63
C ASN A 408 -2.30 -18.36 -19.83
N GLU A 409 -2.06 -19.53 -19.24
CA GLU A 409 -2.97 -20.68 -19.29
C GLU A 409 -4.32 -20.36 -18.61
N SER A 410 -4.31 -19.66 -17.48
CA SER A 410 -5.55 -19.24 -16.81
C SER A 410 -6.38 -18.29 -17.69
N VAL A 411 -5.73 -17.42 -18.47
CA VAL A 411 -6.39 -16.53 -19.43
C VAL A 411 -6.99 -17.33 -20.60
N VAL A 412 -6.28 -18.33 -21.13
CA VAL A 412 -6.81 -19.22 -22.17
C VAL A 412 -8.02 -19.99 -21.65
N LEU A 413 -7.92 -20.55 -20.44
CA LEU A 413 -9.00 -21.28 -19.79
C LEU A 413 -10.23 -20.39 -19.57
N TYR A 414 -10.02 -19.13 -19.15
CA TYR A 414 -11.10 -18.15 -19.02
C TYR A 414 -11.88 -17.98 -20.33
N PHE A 415 -11.17 -17.73 -21.44
CA PHE A 415 -11.83 -17.55 -22.74
C PHE A 415 -12.53 -18.82 -23.20
N TYR A 416 -11.91 -19.99 -23.03
CA TYR A 416 -12.53 -21.28 -23.37
C TYR A 416 -13.85 -21.51 -22.61
N LEU A 417 -13.86 -21.28 -21.29
CA LEU A 417 -15.06 -21.41 -20.47
C LEU A 417 -16.13 -20.38 -20.84
N LYS A 418 -15.73 -19.14 -21.14
CA LYS A 418 -16.64 -18.06 -21.55
C LYS A 418 -17.32 -18.39 -22.88
N GLU A 419 -16.55 -18.85 -23.87
CA GLU A 419 -17.08 -19.24 -25.18
C GLU A 419 -17.98 -20.48 -25.11
N LYS A 420 -17.59 -21.48 -24.32
CA LYS A 420 -18.37 -22.72 -24.15
C LYS A 420 -19.69 -22.48 -23.46
N SER A 421 -19.71 -21.64 -22.43
CA SER A 421 -20.91 -21.38 -21.63
C SER A 421 -21.88 -20.40 -22.32
N LYS A 422 -21.36 -19.43 -23.10
CA LYS A 422 -22.14 -18.32 -23.69
C LYS A 422 -23.01 -17.57 -22.68
N LEU A 423 -22.58 -17.55 -21.42
CA LEU A 423 -23.33 -16.97 -20.30
C LEU A 423 -23.09 -15.46 -20.16
N THR A 424 -24.10 -14.77 -19.65
CA THR A 424 -23.99 -13.37 -19.22
C THR A 424 -23.06 -13.25 -18.01
N ASN A 425 -22.59 -12.04 -17.68
CA ASN A 425 -21.56 -11.88 -16.66
C ASN A 425 -21.94 -12.45 -15.29
N MET A 426 -23.16 -12.15 -14.80
CA MET A 426 -23.64 -12.67 -13.52
C MET A 426 -23.81 -14.19 -13.51
N SER A 427 -24.34 -14.75 -14.60
CA SER A 427 -24.53 -16.20 -14.70
C SER A 427 -23.20 -16.94 -14.88
N PHE A 428 -22.21 -16.31 -15.51
CA PHE A 428 -20.87 -16.86 -15.64
C PHE A 428 -20.10 -16.88 -14.31
N ILE A 429 -20.27 -15.86 -13.47
CA ILE A 429 -19.73 -15.85 -12.11
C ILE A 429 -20.27 -17.05 -11.32
N GLN A 430 -21.59 -17.24 -11.34
CA GLN A 430 -22.21 -18.37 -10.66
C GLN A 430 -21.75 -19.71 -11.25
N TYR A 431 -21.59 -19.80 -12.57
CA TYR A 431 -21.04 -20.97 -13.23
C TYR A 431 -19.63 -21.34 -12.73
N ILE A 432 -18.73 -20.36 -12.54
CA ILE A 432 -17.38 -20.59 -11.99
C ILE A 432 -17.46 -21.08 -10.55
N GLU A 433 -18.37 -20.54 -9.75
CA GLU A 433 -18.55 -20.95 -8.35
C GLU A 433 -19.04 -22.41 -8.27
N ASP A 434 -20.07 -22.74 -9.04
CA ASP A 434 -20.71 -24.07 -9.06
C ASP A 434 -19.83 -25.15 -9.70
N ASN A 435 -19.04 -24.80 -10.73
CA ASN A 435 -18.18 -25.73 -11.47
C ASN A 435 -16.72 -25.71 -11.00
N SER A 436 -16.47 -25.31 -9.75
CA SER A 436 -15.12 -25.29 -9.20
C SER A 436 -14.41 -26.66 -9.19
N SER A 437 -15.16 -27.75 -9.34
CA SER A 437 -14.66 -29.13 -9.48
C SER A 437 -14.52 -29.62 -10.93
N ALA A 438 -14.68 -28.74 -11.93
CA ALA A 438 -14.47 -29.10 -13.32
C ALA A 438 -13.01 -29.58 -13.53
N SER A 439 -12.84 -30.66 -14.29
CA SER A 439 -11.54 -31.32 -14.50
C SER A 439 -10.44 -30.34 -14.93
N ASP A 440 -10.75 -29.41 -15.84
CA ASP A 440 -9.78 -28.45 -16.38
C ASP A 440 -9.30 -27.46 -15.30
N ILE A 441 -10.23 -26.87 -14.52
CA ILE A 441 -9.91 -25.94 -13.42
C ILE A 441 -9.12 -26.66 -12.33
N TYR A 442 -9.57 -27.85 -11.95
CA TYR A 442 -8.91 -28.64 -10.91
C TYR A 442 -7.49 -29.03 -11.30
N SER A 443 -7.28 -29.49 -12.54
CA SER A 443 -5.95 -29.87 -13.03
C SER A 443 -4.95 -28.72 -12.93
N LEU A 444 -5.30 -27.55 -13.48
CA LEU A 444 -4.43 -26.37 -13.44
C LEU A 444 -4.20 -25.86 -12.01
N ALA A 445 -5.21 -25.91 -11.15
CA ALA A 445 -5.07 -25.54 -9.74
C ALA A 445 -4.10 -26.48 -8.99
N VAL A 446 -4.12 -27.78 -9.30
CA VAL A 446 -3.18 -28.77 -8.74
C VAL A 446 -1.76 -28.50 -9.21
N ASP A 447 -1.56 -28.23 -10.50
CA ASP A 447 -0.23 -27.94 -11.07
C ASP A 447 0.38 -26.67 -10.44
N ILE A 448 -0.42 -25.60 -10.31
CA ILE A 448 0.00 -24.37 -9.63
C ILE A 448 0.36 -24.62 -8.17
N SER A 449 -0.48 -25.40 -7.47
CA SER A 449 -0.25 -25.72 -6.05
C SER A 449 1.02 -26.56 -5.87
N SER A 450 1.24 -27.53 -6.76
CA SER A 450 2.46 -28.36 -6.79
C SER A 450 3.70 -27.50 -7.02
N PHE A 451 3.63 -26.58 -7.98
CA PHE A 451 4.72 -25.64 -8.26
C PHE A 451 5.08 -24.80 -7.03
N ILE A 452 4.11 -24.11 -6.41
CA ILE A 452 4.41 -23.24 -5.25
C ILE A 452 4.82 -24.06 -4.02
N SER A 453 4.29 -25.28 -3.85
CA SER A 453 4.66 -26.16 -2.74
C SER A 453 6.10 -26.69 -2.81
N SER A 454 6.79 -26.50 -3.95
CA SER A 454 8.22 -26.81 -4.05
C SER A 454 9.13 -25.77 -3.38
N TYR A 455 8.60 -24.59 -3.03
CA TYR A 455 9.33 -23.52 -2.34
C TYR A 455 9.09 -23.56 -0.82
N PRO A 456 10.00 -23.00 -0.01
CA PRO A 456 9.83 -22.94 1.44
C PRO A 456 8.56 -22.20 1.82
N SER A 457 7.70 -22.84 2.61
CA SER A 457 6.48 -22.21 3.11
C SER A 457 6.83 -21.25 4.27
N PRO A 458 6.53 -19.95 4.16
CA PRO A 458 6.72 -18.98 5.24
C PRO A 458 5.62 -19.09 6.33
N TYR A 459 4.66 -20.01 6.14
CA TYR A 459 3.47 -20.15 6.96
C TYR A 459 3.49 -21.40 7.86
N THR A 460 4.47 -22.29 7.66
CA THR A 460 4.67 -23.51 8.44
C THR A 460 5.95 -23.37 9.26
N ASN A 461 5.80 -23.28 10.58
CA ASN A 461 6.92 -23.32 11.54
C ASN A 461 7.29 -24.78 11.89
N GLU A 462 7.23 -25.69 10.92
CA GLU A 462 7.60 -27.11 11.11
C GLU A 462 8.67 -27.52 10.12
#